data_AF-A0A952CEV2-F1
#
_entry.id   AF-A0A952CEV2-F1
#
_cell.length_a   1.000
_cell.length_b   1.000
_cell.length_c   1.000
_cell.angle_alpha   90.00
_cell.angle_beta   90.00
_cell.angle_gamma   90.00
#
_symmetry.space_group_name_H-M   'P 1'
#
loop_
_entity.id
_entity.type
_entity.pdbx_description
1 polymer ?
#
loop_
_entity_poly.entity_id
_entity_poly.type
_entity_poly.pdbx_seq_one_letter_code
_entity_poly.pdbx_strand_id
1 'polypeptide(L)'
;MDHLLTDHAIKRCHRRKILPEWIAATLEHPARTENDDDDPTLVHALRAIPERGFRVLRVIYNETVAPVTVITVYFDDEATDL
;
A
#
# COMPACT_ATOMS: atom_id res chain seq x y z
N MET A 1 -6.66 -10.28 2.66
CA MET A 1 -5.52 -10.54 3.56
C MET A 1 -5.72 -9.73 4.84
N ASP A 2 -5.68 -10.37 6.01
CA ASP A 2 -5.70 -9.66 7.29
C ASP A 2 -4.46 -8.78 7.45
N HIS A 3 -4.69 -7.52 7.83
CA HIS A 3 -3.63 -6.53 8.01
C HIS A 3 -3.98 -5.53 9.11
N LEU A 4 -2.95 -4.98 9.75
CA LEU A 4 -3.08 -3.88 10.70
C LEU A 4 -2.57 -2.58 10.09
N LEU A 5 -3.17 -1.46 10.48
CA LEU A 5 -2.69 -0.13 10.11
C LEU A 5 -1.99 0.51 11.31
N THR A 6 -0.78 1.00 11.12
CA THR A 6 -0.16 1.91 12.09
C THR A 6 -0.93 3.23 12.18
N ASP A 7 -0.75 3.98 13.28
CA ASP A 7 -1.32 5.33 13.42
C ASP A 7 -0.89 6.25 12.26
N HIS A 8 0.34 6.10 11.76
CA HIS A 8 0.80 6.83 10.58
C HIS A 8 -0.03 6.50 9.34
N ALA A 9 -0.20 5.21 9.04
CA ALA A 9 -1.00 4.75 7.91
C ALA A 9 -2.45 5.24 8.02
N ILE A 10 -3.09 5.12 9.19
CA ILE A 10 -4.45 5.61 9.46
C ILE A 10 -4.56 7.11 9.12
N LYS A 11 -3.63 7.93 9.61
CA LYS A 11 -3.60 9.37 9.31
C LYS A 11 -3.42 9.66 7.82
N ARG A 12 -2.60 8.89 7.10
CA ARG A 12 -2.46 9.03 5.64
C ARG A 12 -3.76 8.67 4.92
N CYS A 13 -4.44 7.60 5.32
CA CYS A 13 -5.72 7.19 4.73
C CYS A 13 -6.76 8.30 4.82
N HIS A 14 -6.97 8.84 6.02
CA HIS A 14 -7.93 9.92 6.25
C HIS A 14 -7.59 11.17 5.43
N ARG A 15 -6.33 11.61 5.45
CA ARG A 15 -5.93 12.85 4.76
C ARG A 15 -6.05 12.75 3.24
N ARG A 16 -5.83 11.57 2.67
CA ARG A 16 -5.81 11.34 1.22
C ARG A 16 -7.07 10.66 0.67
N LYS A 17 -8.04 10.37 1.54
CA LYS A 17 -9.28 9.66 1.22
C LYS A 17 -9.00 8.29 0.57
N ILE A 18 -8.07 7.54 1.16
CA ILE A 18 -7.72 6.19 0.72
C ILE A 18 -8.68 5.23 1.40
N LEU A 19 -9.38 4.43 0.60
CA LEU A 19 -10.37 3.49 1.09
C LEU A 19 -9.70 2.21 1.58
N PRO A 20 -10.17 1.60 2.68
CA PRO A 20 -9.63 0.32 3.17
C PRO A 20 -9.68 -0.80 2.14
N GLU A 21 -10.71 -0.82 1.28
CA GLU A 21 -10.86 -1.80 0.20
C GLU A 21 -9.72 -1.71 -0.82
N TRP A 22 -9.19 -0.51 -1.10
CA TRP A 22 -8.06 -0.35 -2.01
C TRP A 22 -6.76 -0.89 -1.40
N ILE A 23 -6.59 -0.76 -0.09
CA ILE A 23 -5.45 -1.34 0.64
C ILE A 23 -5.55 -2.86 0.58
N ALA A 24 -6.70 -3.43 0.94
CA ALA A 24 -6.94 -4.86 0.89
C ALA A 24 -6.70 -5.43 -0.52
N ALA A 25 -7.28 -4.82 -1.55
CA ALA A 25 -7.11 -5.23 -2.93
C ALA A 25 -5.65 -5.13 -3.41
N THR A 26 -4.90 -4.13 -2.94
CA THR A 26 -3.48 -3.96 -3.28
C THR A 26 -2.60 -5.01 -2.59
N LEU A 27 -2.93 -5.40 -1.35
CA LEU A 27 -2.24 -6.48 -0.64
C LEU A 27 -2.55 -7.87 -1.21
N GLU A 28 -3.80 -8.11 -1.64
CA GLU A 28 -4.24 -9.42 -2.14
C GLU A 28 -3.84 -9.67 -3.60
N HIS A 29 -3.93 -8.64 -4.43
CA HIS A 29 -3.62 -8.72 -5.86
C HIS A 29 -2.83 -7.47 -6.28
N PRO A 30 -1.57 -7.35 -5.84
CA PRO A 30 -0.68 -6.30 -6.34
C PRO A 30 -0.41 -6.50 -7.83
N ALA A 31 -0.30 -5.40 -8.57
CA ALA A 31 0.21 -5.43 -9.94
C ALA A 31 1.74 -5.58 -9.95
N ARG A 32 2.41 -5.01 -8.94
CA ARG A 32 3.86 -5.13 -8.74
C ARG A 32 4.17 -5.14 -7.24
N THR A 33 5.17 -5.92 -6.85
CA THR A 33 5.76 -5.88 -5.51
C THR A 33 7.25 -5.60 -5.60
N GLU A 34 7.74 -4.74 -4.72
CA GLU A 34 9.16 -4.34 -4.63
C GLU A 34 9.60 -4.46 -3.17
N ASN A 35 10.84 -4.88 -2.92
CA ASN A 35 11.41 -4.77 -1.57
C ASN A 35 11.86 -3.33 -1.33
N ASP A 36 11.79 -2.86 -0.09
CA ASP A 36 12.37 -1.57 0.29
C ASP A 36 13.92 -1.67 0.25
N ASP A 37 14.56 -0.61 -0.26
CA ASP A 37 16.01 -0.56 -0.45
C ASP A 37 16.78 -0.41 0.89
N ASP A 38 16.16 0.18 1.91
CA ASP A 38 16.77 0.48 3.20
C ASP A 38 16.37 -0.52 4.29
N ASP A 39 15.12 -0.99 4.28
CA ASP A 39 14.58 -1.94 5.27
C ASP A 39 14.12 -3.27 4.63
N PRO A 40 14.90 -4.35 4.77
CA PRO A 40 14.57 -5.64 4.14
C PRO A 40 13.33 -6.32 4.73
N THR A 41 12.70 -5.76 5.76
CA THR A 41 11.43 -6.27 6.31
C THR A 41 10.21 -5.65 5.64
N LEU A 42 10.40 -4.60 4.82
CA LEU A 42 9.33 -3.85 4.19
C LEU A 42 9.15 -4.22 2.72
N VAL A 43 7.89 -4.36 2.33
CA VAL A 43 7.46 -4.59 0.95
C VAL A 43 6.57 -3.46 0.49
N HIS A 44 6.80 -3.04 -0.75
CA HIS A 44 5.97 -2.08 -1.48
C HIS A 44 5.06 -2.86 -2.42
N ALA A 45 3.76 -2.92 -2.11
CA ALA A 45 2.74 -3.42 -3.03
C ALA A 45 2.14 -2.24 -3.80
N LEU A 46 2.16 -2.34 -5.13
CA LEU A 46 1.64 -1.32 -6.03
C LEU A 46 0.45 -1.85 -6.81
N ARG A 47 -0.57 -0.99 -6.97
CA ARG A 47 -1.75 -1.30 -7.79
C ARG A 47 -2.38 -0.03 -8.35
N ALA A 48 -2.71 -0.03 -9.65
CA ALA A 48 -3.54 1.02 -10.23
C ALA A 48 -4.99 0.90 -9.73
N ILE A 49 -5.58 2.02 -9.29
CA ILE A 49 -6.95 2.06 -8.77
C ILE A 49 -7.89 2.70 -9.83
N PRO A 50 -8.71 1.91 -10.55
CA PRO A 50 -9.59 2.43 -11.60
C PRO A 50 -10.54 3.52 -11.10
N GLU A 51 -11.11 3.34 -9.90
CA GLU A 51 -12.04 4.27 -9.25
C GLU A 51 -11.38 5.60 -8.87
N ARG A 52 -10.05 5.67 -8.92
CA ARG A 52 -9.25 6.87 -8.68
C ARG A 52 -8.54 7.35 -9.95
N GLY A 53 -9.08 7.06 -11.12
CA GLY A 53 -8.52 7.49 -12.41
C GLY A 53 -7.19 6.81 -12.71
N PHE A 54 -7.09 5.52 -12.36
CA PHE A 54 -5.90 4.68 -12.55
C PHE A 54 -4.64 5.19 -11.86
N ARG A 55 -4.77 6.04 -10.84
CA ARG A 55 -3.64 6.41 -10.00
C ARG A 55 -3.10 5.20 -9.26
N VAL A 56 -1.78 5.11 -9.20
CA VAL A 56 -1.09 4.00 -8.53
C VAL A 56 -1.14 4.20 -7.02
N LEU A 57 -1.73 3.24 -6.31
CA LEU A 57 -1.64 3.15 -4.87
C LEU A 57 -0.40 2.34 -4.50
N ARG A 58 0.48 2.90 -3.68
CA ARG A 58 1.59 2.19 -3.04
C ARG A 58 1.24 1.95 -1.57
N VAL A 59 1.28 0.68 -1.18
CA VAL A 59 1.08 0.20 0.20
C VAL A 59 2.40 -0.36 0.69
N ILE A 60 2.95 0.23 1.74
CA ILE A 60 4.20 -0.22 2.37
C ILE A 60 3.85 -0.96 3.66
N TYR A 61 4.24 -2.21 3.75
CA TYR A 61 3.94 -3.07 4.90
C TYR A 61 5.13 -3.92 5.32
N ASN A 62 5.18 -4.24 6.62
CA ASN A 62 6.13 -5.23 7.13
C ASN A 62 5.58 -6.63 6.89
N GLU A 63 6.27 -7.42 6.07
CA GLU A 63 5.86 -8.78 5.70
C GLU A 63 6.28 -9.85 6.72
N THR A 64 7.19 -9.52 7.64
CA THR A 64 7.78 -10.47 8.60
C THR A 64 6.90 -10.76 9.81
N VAL A 65 5.74 -10.09 9.92
CA VAL A 65 4.79 -10.23 11.01
C VAL A 65 3.40 -10.66 10.51
N ALA A 66 2.67 -11.42 11.34
CA ALA A 66 1.33 -11.91 11.03
C ALA A 66 0.33 -11.45 12.12
N PRO A 67 -0.73 -10.69 11.77
CA PRO A 67 -1.02 -10.14 10.44
C PRO A 67 0.00 -9.09 9.99
N VAL A 68 0.15 -8.91 8.68
CA VAL A 68 1.07 -7.91 8.13
C VAL A 68 0.69 -6.51 8.59
N THR A 69 1.68 -5.66 8.82
CA THR A 69 1.44 -4.33 9.37
C THR A 69 1.77 -3.26 8.34
N VAL A 70 0.75 -2.51 7.91
CA VAL A 70 0.89 -1.40 6.96
C VAL A 70 1.46 -0.19 7.69
N ILE A 71 2.64 0.24 7.23
CA ILE A 71 3.41 1.34 7.80
C ILE A 71 2.97 2.67 7.18
N THR A 72 2.78 2.69 5.86
CA THR A 72 2.30 3.89 5.15
C THR A 72 1.60 3.53 3.85
N VAL A 73 0.79 4.47 3.37
CA VAL A 73 0.01 4.32 2.14
C VAL A 73 -0.19 5.68 1.47
N TYR A 74 0.00 5.73 0.15
CA TYR A 74 -0.15 6.94 -0.65
C TYR A 74 -0.34 6.62 -2.13
N PHE A 75 -0.86 7.60 -2.88
CA PHE A 75 -0.83 7.56 -4.33
C PHE A 75 0.53 8.00 -4.82
N ASP A 76 1.19 7.14 -5.59
CA ASP A 76 2.49 7.34 -6.19
C ASP A 76 2.28 7.99 -7.57
N ASP A 77 2.83 9.20 -7.75
CA ASP A 77 2.71 9.97 -8.99
C ASP A 77 3.88 9.69 -9.96
N GLU A 78 4.91 8.95 -9.53
CA GLU A 78 6.07 8.57 -10.34
C GLU A 78 5.89 7.17 -10.97
N ALA A 79 5.15 6.29 -10.31
CA ALA A 79 4.74 5.00 -10.86
C ALA A 79 3.74 5.18 -12.01
N THR A 80 4.25 5.21 -13.24
CA THR A 80 3.46 5.50 -14.45
C THR A 80 3.26 4.29 -15.37
N ASP A 81 3.91 3.16 -15.07
CA ASP A 81 3.89 1.93 -15.88
C ASP A 81 3.38 0.74 -15.06
N LEU A 82 2.05 0.67 -14.88
CA LEU A 82 1.33 -0.47 -14.28
C LEU A 82 0.19 -0.93 -15.18
#